data_AF-A0A1S8X7B3-F1
#
_entry.id   AF-A0A1S8X7B3-F1
#
_cell.length_a   1.000
_cell.length_b   1.000
_cell.length_c   1.000
_cell.angle_alpha   90.00
_cell.angle_beta   90.00
_cell.angle_gamma   90.00
#
_symmetry.space_group_name_H-M   'P 1'
#
loop_
_entity.id
_entity.type
_entity.pdbx_description
1 polymer ?
#
loop_
_entity_poly.entity_id
_entity_poly.type
_entity_poly.pdbx_seq_one_letter_code
_entity_poly.pdbx_strand_id
1 'polypeptide(L)'
;MAIAYTVPNGEQWLFSFQVKFYAPEPTLLQEDITRYQLALQVRQDIYTGKLPCSWVTQALLGSFMVQAELGDYDEREHGGSTDYLKEFEFVPSPTPQLLQKIAELHKTHVGMKPNQADIKYLETAKRLELYGVDLHPVRDTENVEIYLGVGFHGIVIYRDRLRIGRFAWPKVLRISYKKNNFYLKIRPDNCGYNK
;
A
#
# COMPACT_ATOMS: atom_id res chain seq x y z
N MET A 1 -23.64 -19.07 7.48
CA MET A 1 -24.01 -19.93 6.33
C MET A 1 -23.07 -19.81 5.12
N ALA A 2 -22.31 -18.72 4.89
CA ALA A 2 -21.40 -18.62 3.74
C ALA A 2 -19.99 -19.23 3.94
N ILE A 3 -19.54 -19.39 5.18
CA ILE A 3 -18.15 -19.78 5.50
C ILE A 3 -17.93 -21.30 5.34
N ALA A 4 -18.97 -22.11 5.56
CA ALA A 4 -18.88 -23.57 5.53
C ALA A 4 -18.68 -24.17 4.12
N TYR A 5 -18.87 -23.39 3.05
CA TYR A 5 -18.71 -23.84 1.67
C TYR A 5 -17.37 -23.46 1.05
N THR A 6 -16.56 -22.63 1.73
CA THR A 6 -15.30 -22.08 1.19
C THR A 6 -14.06 -22.54 1.91
N VAL A 7 -14.18 -23.17 3.09
CA VAL A 7 -13.03 -23.60 3.89
C VAL A 7 -12.98 -25.13 3.96
N PRO A 8 -11.87 -25.79 3.59
CA PRO A 8 -11.71 -27.24 3.73
C PRO A 8 -11.89 -27.70 5.18
N ASN A 9 -12.56 -28.84 5.37
CA ASN A 9 -12.68 -29.45 6.70
C ASN A 9 -11.33 -30.06 7.14
N GLY A 10 -10.88 -29.76 8.37
CA GLY A 10 -9.75 -30.46 9.01
C GLY A 10 -8.59 -29.58 9.50
N GLU A 11 -8.56 -28.29 9.16
CA GLU A 11 -7.52 -27.35 9.60
C GLU A 11 -8.09 -26.24 10.51
N GLN A 12 -7.24 -25.61 11.33
CA GLN A 12 -7.62 -24.44 12.11
C GLN A 12 -7.90 -23.26 11.18
N TRP A 13 -9.07 -22.64 11.30
CA TRP A 13 -9.47 -21.55 10.42
C TRP A 13 -8.79 -20.25 10.84
N LEU A 14 -7.80 -19.81 10.06
CA LEU A 14 -7.13 -18.53 10.24
C LEU A 14 -7.74 -17.49 9.30
N PHE A 15 -8.31 -16.43 9.86
CA PHE A 15 -8.80 -15.28 9.12
C PHE A 15 -7.99 -14.05 9.48
N SER A 16 -7.71 -13.22 8.47
CA SER A 16 -7.01 -11.95 8.64
C SER A 16 -7.95 -10.80 8.28
N PHE A 17 -8.01 -9.80 9.14
CA PHE A 17 -8.66 -8.54 8.81
C PHE A 17 -7.74 -7.72 7.89
N GLN A 18 -8.23 -7.33 6.71
CA GLN A 18 -7.45 -6.62 5.69
C GLN A 18 -8.28 -5.58 4.94
N VAL A 19 -7.61 -4.56 4.41
CA VAL A 19 -8.25 -3.60 3.49
C VAL A 19 -8.37 -4.23 2.10
N LYS A 20 -9.60 -4.28 1.60
CA LYS A 20 -9.90 -4.76 0.25
C LYS A 20 -9.93 -3.65 -0.80
N PHE A 21 -10.40 -2.46 -0.41
CA PHE A 21 -10.54 -1.31 -1.30
C PHE A 21 -9.87 -0.09 -0.65
N TYR A 22 -8.78 0.36 -1.26
CA TYR A 22 -8.01 1.50 -0.76
C TYR A 22 -8.64 2.79 -1.24
N ALA A 23 -8.83 3.73 -0.33
CA ALA A 23 -9.39 5.04 -0.65
C ALA A 23 -8.37 5.87 -1.47
N PRO A 24 -8.75 6.44 -2.62
CA PRO A 24 -7.87 7.34 -3.38
C PRO A 24 -7.42 8.55 -2.55
N GLU A 25 -8.34 9.06 -1.73
CA GLU A 25 -8.14 10.19 -0.84
C GLU A 25 -8.43 9.74 0.61
N PRO A 26 -7.42 9.25 1.35
CA PRO A 26 -7.60 8.74 2.71
C PRO A 26 -8.10 9.80 3.70
N THR A 27 -7.86 11.08 3.42
CA THR A 27 -8.34 12.21 4.21
C THR A 27 -9.85 12.41 4.13
N LEU A 28 -10.53 11.85 3.11
CA LEU A 28 -11.99 11.89 2.98
C LEU A 28 -12.72 10.82 3.78
N LEU A 29 -11.99 9.87 4.38
CA LEU A 29 -12.59 8.97 5.36
C LEU A 29 -13.17 9.82 6.50
N GLN A 30 -14.31 9.45 7.07
CA GLN A 30 -14.93 10.29 8.10
C GLN A 30 -14.28 10.04 9.46
N GLU A 31 -14.16 8.77 9.83
CA GLU A 31 -13.74 8.36 11.16
C GLU A 31 -12.22 8.19 11.28
N ASP A 32 -11.64 8.65 12.39
CA ASP A 32 -10.22 8.47 12.71
C ASP A 32 -9.85 6.98 12.79
N ILE A 33 -10.73 6.14 13.34
CA ILE A 33 -10.48 4.69 13.43
C ILE A 33 -10.31 4.04 12.05
N THR A 34 -11.08 4.48 11.05
CA THR A 34 -10.97 3.94 9.69
C THR A 34 -9.63 4.33 9.05
N ARG A 35 -9.17 5.58 9.27
CA ARG A 35 -7.83 6.02 8.84
C ARG A 35 -6.73 5.22 9.51
N TYR A 36 -6.83 5.01 10.82
CA TYR A 36 -5.85 4.23 11.57
C TYR A 36 -5.74 2.79 11.06
N GLN A 37 -6.87 2.11 10.83
CA GLN A 37 -6.88 0.77 10.25
C GLN A 37 -6.26 0.72 8.84
N LEU A 38 -6.50 1.76 8.02
CA LEU A 38 -5.85 1.89 6.72
C LEU A 38 -4.34 2.12 6.86
N ALA A 39 -3.89 2.92 7.83
CA ALA A 39 -2.48 3.14 8.11
C ALA A 39 -1.80 1.82 8.53
N LEU A 40 -2.42 1.03 9.41
CA LEU A 40 -1.93 -0.29 9.80
C LEU A 40 -1.78 -1.23 8.60
N GLN A 41 -2.78 -1.30 7.71
CA GLN A 41 -2.66 -2.11 6.49
C GLN A 41 -1.49 -1.64 5.62
N VAL A 42 -1.33 -0.33 5.43
CA VAL A 42 -0.25 0.21 4.60
C VAL A 42 1.12 -0.04 5.22
N ARG A 43 1.25 0.01 6.56
CA ARG A 43 2.46 -0.42 7.28
C ARG A 43 2.78 -1.88 6.97
N GLN A 44 1.79 -2.77 7.04
CA GLN A 44 1.93 -4.18 6.69
C GLN A 44 2.34 -4.37 5.22
N ASP A 45 1.75 -3.62 4.30
CA ASP A 45 2.06 -3.70 2.87
C ASP A 45 3.51 -3.27 2.59
N ILE A 46 4.04 -2.26 3.29
CA ILE A 46 5.44 -1.84 3.18
C ILE A 46 6.37 -2.89 3.79
N TYR A 47 6.05 -3.38 4.99
CA TYR A 47 6.85 -4.39 5.68
C TYR A 47 6.99 -5.68 4.86
N THR A 48 5.89 -6.15 4.27
CA THR A 48 5.87 -7.36 3.42
C THR A 48 6.45 -7.14 2.02
N GLY A 49 6.75 -5.89 1.64
CA GLY A 49 7.25 -5.53 0.31
C GLY A 49 6.19 -5.47 -0.79
N LYS A 50 4.90 -5.61 -0.46
CA LYS A 50 3.77 -5.40 -1.38
C LYS A 50 3.70 -3.95 -1.87
N LEU A 51 4.05 -3.00 -1.00
CA LEU A 51 4.14 -1.58 -1.31
C LEU A 51 5.60 -1.11 -1.23
N PRO A 52 6.40 -1.32 -2.30
CA PRO A 52 7.79 -0.86 -2.31
C PRO A 52 7.85 0.67 -2.31
N CYS A 53 8.80 1.21 -1.57
CA CYS A 53 9.07 2.63 -1.51
C CYS A 53 10.58 2.89 -1.40
N SER A 54 11.00 4.12 -1.72
CA SER A 54 12.41 4.51 -1.62
C SER A 54 12.86 4.55 -0.16
N TRP A 55 14.17 4.38 0.09
CA TRP A 55 14.74 4.46 1.44
C TRP A 55 14.36 5.76 2.18
N VAL A 56 14.36 6.90 1.47
CA VAL A 56 13.94 8.20 2.04
C VAL A 56 12.46 8.16 2.45
N THR A 57 11.61 7.55 1.63
CA THR A 57 10.17 7.43 1.93
C THR A 57 9.95 6.47 3.10
N GLN A 58 10.69 5.36 3.17
CA GLN A 58 10.66 4.44 4.30
C GLN A 58 11.00 5.15 5.61
N ALA A 59 12.07 5.96 5.62
CA ALA A 59 12.46 6.72 6.80
C ALA A 59 11.38 7.74 7.22
N LEU A 60 10.80 8.45 6.24
CA LEU A 60 9.74 9.42 6.50
C LEU A 60 8.47 8.75 7.05
N LEU A 61 8.01 7.68 6.43
CA LEU A 61 6.85 6.92 6.88
C LEU A 61 7.09 6.31 8.27
N GLY A 62 8.28 5.75 8.50
CA GLY A 62 8.70 5.25 9.82
C GLY A 62 8.64 6.34 10.89
N SER A 63 9.06 7.58 10.58
CA SER A 63 9.00 8.68 11.54
C SER A 63 7.57 9.08 11.92
N PHE A 64 6.61 9.02 10.99
CA PHE A 64 5.20 9.25 11.31
C PHE A 64 4.59 8.10 12.11
N MET A 65 4.96 6.85 11.80
CA MET A 65 4.55 5.68 12.58
C MET A 65 5.00 5.82 14.04
N VAL A 66 6.26 6.17 14.28
CA VAL A 66 6.80 6.36 15.63
C VAL A 66 6.07 7.51 16.35
N GLN A 67 5.90 8.66 15.69
CA GLN A 67 5.17 9.79 16.26
C GLN A 67 3.72 9.43 16.63
N ALA A 68 3.07 8.59 15.83
CA ALA A 68 1.70 8.17 16.09
C ALA A 68 1.58 7.27 17.32
N GLU A 69 2.55 6.37 17.54
CA GLU A 69 2.53 5.40 18.64
C GLU A 69 3.14 5.95 19.94
N LEU A 70 4.21 6.74 19.87
CA LEU A 70 4.96 7.23 21.03
C LEU A 70 4.69 8.70 21.37
N GLY A 71 4.14 9.49 20.45
CA GLY A 71 4.02 10.93 20.61
C GLY A 71 5.34 11.65 20.33
N ASP A 72 5.60 12.74 21.04
CA ASP A 72 6.79 13.58 20.80
C ASP A 72 8.08 12.91 21.30
N TYR A 73 9.18 13.17 20.61
CA TYR A 73 10.49 12.73 21.06
C TYR A 73 10.91 13.39 22.39
N ASP A 74 11.09 12.59 23.44
CA ASP A 74 11.77 12.96 24.68
C ASP A 74 13.17 12.34 24.77
N GLU A 75 14.21 13.15 24.95
CA GLU A 75 15.60 12.68 25.10
C GLU A 75 15.81 11.79 26.34
N ARG A 76 15.03 12.03 27.41
CA ARG A 76 15.12 11.26 28.67
C ARG A 76 14.56 9.86 28.52
N GLU A 77 13.45 9.72 27.79
CA GLU A 77 12.78 8.43 27.56
C GLU A 77 13.45 7.64 26.43
N HIS A 78 13.85 8.32 25.35
CA HIS A 78 14.45 7.69 24.18
C HIS A 78 15.97 7.59 24.23
N GLY A 79 16.60 8.07 25.32
CA GLY A 79 18.00 7.81 25.68
C GLY A 79 19.05 8.30 24.67
N GLY A 80 18.70 9.24 23.78
CA GLY A 80 19.58 9.69 22.70
C GLY A 80 19.98 8.60 21.68
N SER A 81 19.45 7.38 21.80
CA SER A 81 19.78 6.22 20.95
C SER A 81 18.66 5.91 19.96
N THR A 82 18.88 4.92 19.10
CA THR A 82 17.86 4.37 18.20
C THR A 82 17.23 3.09 18.75
N ASP A 83 17.48 2.74 20.02
CA ASP A 83 17.04 1.44 20.57
C ASP A 83 15.52 1.35 20.71
N TYR A 84 14.86 2.45 21.05
CA TYR A 84 13.40 2.54 21.11
C TYR A 84 12.71 2.24 19.78
N LEU A 85 13.44 2.33 18.65
CA LEU A 85 12.92 2.02 17.33
C LEU A 85 12.96 0.53 16.99
N LYS A 86 13.64 -0.30 17.79
CA LYS A 86 13.82 -1.74 17.49
C LYS A 86 12.54 -2.55 17.65
N GLU A 87 11.57 -2.04 18.40
CA GLU A 87 10.26 -2.68 18.61
C GLU A 87 9.30 -2.47 17.43
N PHE A 88 9.67 -1.62 16.47
CA PHE A 88 8.82 -1.25 15.34
C PHE A 88 9.16 -2.06 14.08
N GLU A 89 8.13 -2.58 13.43
CA GLU A 89 8.23 -3.35 12.19
C GLU A 89 8.19 -2.42 10.96
N PHE A 90 9.23 -1.61 10.75
CA PHE A 90 9.31 -0.73 9.56
C PHE A 90 9.54 -1.53 8.28
N VAL A 91 10.50 -2.46 8.35
CA VAL A 91 10.94 -3.38 7.30
C VAL A 91 11.50 -4.65 7.97
N PRO A 92 11.61 -5.80 7.28
CA PRO A 92 12.04 -7.06 7.89
C PRO A 92 13.44 -7.02 8.52
N SER A 93 14.34 -6.20 7.96
CA SER A 93 15.72 -6.05 8.45
C SER A 93 16.14 -4.57 8.38
N PRO A 94 15.79 -3.74 9.38
CA PRO A 94 16.12 -2.31 9.36
C PRO A 94 17.62 -2.11 9.54
N THR A 95 18.22 -1.28 8.69
CA THR A 95 19.64 -0.93 8.82
C THR A 95 19.83 0.16 9.89
N PRO A 96 21.00 0.22 10.55
CA PRO A 96 21.29 1.29 11.52
C PRO A 96 21.11 2.70 10.93
N GLN A 97 21.45 2.89 9.66
CA GLN A 97 21.28 4.17 8.96
C GLN A 97 19.80 4.53 8.79
N LEU A 98 18.93 3.54 8.52
CA LEU A 98 17.49 3.78 8.44
C LEU A 98 16.94 4.21 9.80
N LEU A 99 17.30 3.50 10.87
CA LEU A 99 16.85 3.83 12.22
C LEU A 99 17.34 5.23 12.65
N GLN A 100 18.59 5.57 12.34
CA GLN A 100 19.12 6.91 12.59
C GLN A 100 18.31 7.98 11.85
N LYS A 101 18.00 7.75 10.57
CA LYS A 101 17.19 8.69 9.77
C LYS A 101 15.77 8.84 10.33
N ILE A 102 15.16 7.75 10.77
CA ILE A 102 13.84 7.77 11.41
C ILE A 102 13.90 8.59 12.70
N ALA A 103 14.90 8.36 13.57
CA ALA A 103 15.08 9.09 14.81
C ALA A 103 15.31 10.60 14.56
N GLU A 104 16.11 10.96 13.56
CA GLU A 104 16.31 12.36 13.15
C GLU A 104 15.00 13.03 12.73
N LEU A 105 14.18 12.34 11.93
CA LEU A 105 12.90 12.87 11.46
C LEU A 105 11.86 12.93 12.59
N HIS A 106 11.82 11.94 13.48
CA HIS A 106 10.94 11.92 14.64
C HIS A 106 11.11 13.16 15.52
N LYS A 107 12.37 13.59 15.75
CA LYS A 107 12.69 14.85 16.45
C LYS A 107 12.10 16.11 15.82
N THR A 108 11.71 16.08 14.55
CA THR A 108 11.14 17.23 13.84
C THR A 108 9.61 17.32 13.95
N HIS A 109 8.96 16.29 14.49
CA HIS A 109 7.50 16.16 14.50
C HIS A 109 6.84 16.66 15.80
N VAL A 110 7.58 17.39 16.64
CA VAL A 110 7.11 17.88 17.95
C VAL A 110 5.76 18.61 17.85
N GLY A 111 4.83 18.24 18.73
CA GLY A 111 3.46 18.75 18.81
C GLY A 111 2.49 18.10 17.82
N MET A 112 2.93 17.13 17.02
CA MET A 112 2.07 16.43 16.08
C MET A 112 1.25 15.36 16.80
N LYS A 113 -0.07 15.49 16.73
CA LYS A 113 -0.99 14.50 17.31
C LYS A 113 -1.00 13.20 16.51
N PRO A 114 -1.30 12.04 17.14
CA PRO A 114 -1.34 10.75 16.45
C PRO A 114 -2.20 10.74 15.18
N ASN A 115 -3.41 11.32 15.24
CA ASN A 115 -4.29 11.40 14.07
C ASN A 115 -3.70 12.25 12.92
N GLN A 116 -2.91 13.28 13.24
CA GLN A 116 -2.22 14.08 12.23
C GLN A 116 -1.03 13.32 11.63
N ALA A 117 -0.32 12.52 12.43
CA ALA A 117 0.75 11.65 11.97
C ALA A 117 0.21 10.57 11.01
N ASP A 118 -0.91 9.93 11.35
CA ASP A 118 -1.58 8.97 10.45
C ASP A 118 -2.04 9.62 9.14
N ILE A 119 -2.59 10.83 9.19
CA ILE A 119 -2.97 11.57 7.98
C ILE A 119 -1.73 11.83 7.10
N LYS A 120 -0.62 12.31 7.67
CA LYS A 120 0.62 12.56 6.92
C LYS A 120 1.22 11.27 6.36
N TYR A 121 1.15 10.19 7.11
CA TYR A 121 1.56 8.86 6.68
C TYR A 121 0.78 8.43 5.43
N LEU A 122 -0.56 8.50 5.49
CA LEU A 122 -1.44 8.12 4.38
C LEU A 122 -1.31 9.06 3.16
N GLU A 123 -1.17 10.37 3.38
CA GLU A 123 -0.92 11.36 2.33
C GLU A 123 0.40 11.15 1.59
N THR A 124 1.40 10.60 2.28
CA THR A 124 2.69 10.22 1.70
C THR A 124 2.54 8.89 0.96
N ALA A 125 1.94 7.89 1.59
CA ALA A 125 1.79 6.55 1.03
C ALA A 125 0.90 6.51 -0.22
N LYS A 126 -0.16 7.33 -0.30
CA LYS A 126 -1.06 7.37 -1.48
C LYS A 126 -0.36 7.80 -2.77
N ARG A 127 0.82 8.42 -2.68
CA ARG A 127 1.63 8.85 -3.82
C ARG A 127 2.51 7.74 -4.38
N LEU A 128 2.63 6.62 -3.66
CA LEU A 128 3.39 5.46 -4.12
C LEU A 128 2.65 4.75 -5.25
N GLU A 129 3.41 4.30 -6.26
CA GLU A 129 2.84 3.78 -7.50
C GLU A 129 1.95 2.53 -7.31
N LEU A 130 2.30 1.70 -6.33
CA LEU A 130 1.59 0.45 -6.03
C LEU A 130 0.59 0.59 -4.86
N TYR A 131 0.30 1.82 -4.42
CA TYR A 131 -0.65 2.05 -3.33
C TYR A 131 -2.04 1.49 -3.68
N GLY A 132 -2.48 0.51 -2.91
CA GLY A 132 -3.78 -0.15 -3.11
C GLY A 132 -3.91 -0.92 -4.43
N VAL A 133 -2.78 -1.31 -5.03
CA VAL A 133 -2.75 -2.14 -6.24
C VAL A 133 -2.57 -3.60 -5.84
N ASP A 134 -3.51 -4.46 -6.27
CA ASP A 134 -3.40 -5.91 -6.16
C ASP A 134 -2.75 -6.46 -7.44
N LEU A 135 -1.60 -7.13 -7.31
CA LEU A 135 -0.79 -7.59 -8.44
C LEU A 135 -1.03 -9.07 -8.72
N HIS A 136 -1.41 -9.39 -9.95
CA HIS A 136 -1.60 -10.75 -10.43
C HIS A 136 -0.60 -11.07 -11.54
N PRO A 137 0.27 -12.08 -11.39
CA PRO A 137 1.15 -12.52 -12.45
C PRO A 137 0.34 -13.17 -13.58
N VAL A 138 0.57 -12.74 -14.82
CA VAL A 138 -0.06 -13.33 -16.01
C VAL A 138 0.93 -13.37 -17.16
N ARG A 139 0.54 -14.01 -18.27
CA ARG A 139 1.26 -13.94 -19.54
C ARG A 139 0.41 -13.25 -20.59
N ASP A 140 1.04 -12.42 -21.41
CA ASP A 140 0.38 -11.82 -22.56
C ASP A 140 0.22 -12.81 -23.72
N THR A 141 -0.28 -12.33 -24.86
CA THR A 141 -0.47 -13.15 -26.07
C THR A 141 0.84 -13.61 -26.72
N GLU A 142 1.97 -12.97 -26.38
CA GLU A 142 3.31 -13.33 -26.83
C GLU A 142 4.05 -14.21 -25.81
N ASN A 143 3.34 -14.69 -24.77
CA ASN A 143 3.86 -15.51 -23.68
C ASN A 143 4.94 -14.81 -22.83
N VAL A 144 4.93 -13.48 -22.80
CA VAL A 144 5.79 -12.66 -21.94
C VAL A 144 5.16 -12.53 -20.56
N GLU A 145 5.95 -12.74 -19.51
CA GLU A 145 5.49 -12.57 -18.12
C GLU A 145 5.31 -11.10 -17.78
N ILE A 146 4.10 -10.77 -17.33
CA ILE A 146 3.69 -9.42 -16.93
C ILE A 146 2.87 -9.51 -15.64
N TYR A 147 2.60 -8.37 -15.02
CA TYR A 147 1.68 -8.28 -13.89
C TYR A 147 0.47 -7.42 -14.24
N LEU A 148 -0.72 -7.91 -13.94
CA LEU A 148 -1.94 -7.12 -13.93
C LEU A 148 -2.16 -6.57 -12.52
N GLY A 149 -2.04 -5.26 -12.40
CA GLY A 149 -2.43 -4.50 -11.22
C GLY A 149 -3.91 -4.13 -11.25
N VAL A 150 -4.64 -4.40 -10.19
CA VAL A 150 -6.04 -3.96 -10.01
C VAL A 150 -6.10 -2.99 -8.84
N GLY A 151 -6.65 -1.80 -9.06
CA GLY A 151 -6.80 -0.80 -8.00
C GLY A 151 -7.90 0.21 -8.31
N PHE A 152 -8.04 1.23 -7.47
CA PHE A 152 -9.06 2.28 -7.67
C PHE A 152 -8.89 3.04 -9.00
N HIS A 153 -7.67 3.08 -9.54
CA HIS A 153 -7.33 3.73 -10.80
C HIS A 153 -7.79 2.99 -12.06
N GLY A 154 -8.16 1.71 -11.97
CA GLY A 154 -8.39 0.84 -13.10
C GLY A 154 -7.57 -0.45 -13.06
N ILE A 155 -7.37 -1.04 -14.24
CA ILE A 155 -6.44 -2.13 -14.48
C ILE A 155 -5.14 -1.55 -15.04
N VAL A 156 -4.00 -1.94 -14.49
CA VAL A 156 -2.67 -1.46 -14.83
C VAL A 156 -1.83 -2.65 -15.25
N ILE A 157 -0.97 -2.47 -16.26
CA ILE A 157 -0.05 -3.52 -16.69
C ILE A 157 1.37 -3.10 -16.30
N TYR A 158 2.07 -3.99 -15.62
CA TYR A 158 3.48 -3.85 -15.26
C TYR A 158 4.33 -4.91 -15.95
N ARG A 159 5.51 -4.51 -16.39
CA ARG A 159 6.57 -5.39 -16.89
C ARG A 159 7.88 -4.90 -16.33
N ASP A 160 8.69 -5.81 -15.78
CA ASP A 160 9.98 -5.48 -15.16
C ASP A 160 9.84 -4.38 -14.08
N ARG A 161 8.74 -4.42 -13.31
CA ARG A 161 8.33 -3.41 -12.31
C ARG A 161 8.03 -2.01 -12.85
N LEU A 162 8.04 -1.82 -14.17
CA LEU A 162 7.66 -0.58 -14.82
C LEU A 162 6.22 -0.67 -15.32
N ARG A 163 5.44 0.39 -15.08
CA ARG A 163 4.10 0.50 -15.64
C ARG A 163 4.16 0.74 -17.14
N ILE A 164 3.62 -0.20 -17.92
CA ILE A 164 3.58 -0.15 -19.39
C ILE A 164 2.21 0.22 -19.95
N GLY A 165 1.14 0.09 -19.17
CA GLY A 165 -0.21 0.42 -19.64
C GLY A 165 -1.21 0.63 -18.51
N ARG A 166 -2.28 1.39 -18.78
CA ARG A 166 -3.37 1.63 -17.83
C ARG A 166 -4.71 1.74 -18.55
N PHE A 167 -5.69 1.00 -18.05
CA PHE A 167 -7.09 1.05 -18.45
C PHE A 167 -7.94 1.52 -17.28
N ALA A 168 -8.32 2.80 -17.30
CA ALA A 168 -9.20 3.36 -16.29
C ALA A 168 -10.58 2.69 -16.31
N TRP A 169 -11.22 2.51 -15.16
CA TRP A 169 -12.52 1.85 -15.04
C TRP A 169 -13.59 2.35 -16.03
N PRO A 170 -13.74 3.66 -16.28
CA PRO A 170 -14.73 4.15 -17.26
C PRO A 170 -14.49 3.69 -18.71
N LYS A 171 -13.26 3.30 -19.06
CA LYS A 171 -12.92 2.75 -20.38
C LYS A 171 -13.14 1.23 -20.45
N VAL A 172 -13.29 0.53 -19.32
CA VAL A 172 -13.46 -0.92 -19.28
C VAL A 172 -14.92 -1.27 -19.58
N LEU A 173 -15.19 -1.88 -20.72
CA LEU A 173 -16.54 -2.27 -21.14
C LEU A 173 -16.97 -3.63 -20.59
N ARG A 174 -16.04 -4.59 -20.55
CA ARG A 174 -16.32 -5.95 -20.08
C ARG A 174 -15.06 -6.62 -19.58
N ILE A 175 -15.19 -7.33 -18.46
CA ILE A 175 -14.21 -8.26 -17.93
C ILE A 175 -14.80 -9.67 -18.05
N SER A 176 -14.03 -10.62 -18.57
CA SER A 176 -14.46 -12.02 -18.68
C SER A 176 -13.27 -12.95 -18.63
N TYR A 177 -13.50 -14.22 -18.30
CA TYR A 177 -12.46 -15.24 -18.33
C TYR A 177 -12.98 -16.53 -18.97
N LYS A 178 -12.09 -17.32 -19.56
CA LYS A 178 -12.39 -18.66 -20.08
C LYS A 178 -11.19 -19.57 -19.79
N LYS A 179 -11.39 -20.60 -18.96
CA LYS A 179 -10.30 -21.41 -18.40
C LYS A 179 -9.25 -20.48 -17.76
N ASN A 180 -8.01 -20.50 -18.24
CA ASN A 180 -6.91 -19.72 -17.72
C ASN A 180 -6.70 -18.40 -18.49
N ASN A 181 -7.58 -18.06 -19.43
CA ASN A 181 -7.46 -16.84 -20.22
C ASN A 181 -8.35 -15.74 -19.64
N PHE A 182 -7.74 -14.58 -19.38
CA PHE A 182 -8.41 -13.36 -18.96
C PHE A 182 -8.61 -12.43 -20.16
N TYR A 183 -9.81 -11.88 -20.32
CA TYR A 183 -10.17 -11.00 -21.43
C TYR A 183 -10.72 -9.68 -20.92
N LEU A 184 -10.12 -8.60 -21.41
CA LEU A 184 -10.50 -7.23 -21.10
C LEU A 184 -10.96 -6.51 -22.37
N LYS A 185 -12.25 -6.17 -22.45
CA LYS A 185 -12.78 -5.36 -23.55
C LYS A 185 -12.75 -3.89 -23.15
N ILE A 186 -12.00 -3.09 -23.89
CA ILE A 186 -11.84 -1.65 -23.67
C ILE A 186 -12.66 -0.87 -24.70
N ARG A 187 -13.21 0.27 -24.29
CA ARG A 187 -13.86 1.21 -25.19
C ARG A 187 -12.81 1.75 -26.17
N PRO A 188 -13.02 1.66 -27.49
CA PRO A 188 -12.10 2.26 -28.44
C PRO A 188 -12.02 3.77 -28.15
N ASP A 189 -10.80 4.31 -28.15
CA ASP A 189 -10.64 5.76 -28.08
C ASP A 189 -11.28 6.35 -29.33
N ASN A 190 -12.16 7.35 -29.17
CA ASN A 190 -12.65 8.16 -30.27
C ASN A 190 -11.48 9.02 -30.78
N CYS A 191 -10.49 8.41 -31.43
CA CYS A 191 -9.66 9.13 -32.38
C CYS A 191 -10.59 9.54 -33.51
N GLY A 192 -11.06 10.79 -33.42
CA GLY A 192 -11.80 11.43 -34.48
C GLY A 192 -11.02 11.31 -35.79
N TYR A 193 -11.74 10.95 -36.85
CA TYR A 193 -11.35 11.24 -38.21
C TYR A 193 -10.86 12.69 -38.29
N ASN A 194 -9.57 12.89 -38.55
CA ASN A 194 -9.14 14.02 -39.33
C ASN A 194 -8.77 13.47 -40.71
N LYS A 195 -9.58 13.89 -41.69
CA LYS A 195 -9.27 13.86 -43.11
C LYS A 195 -8.04 14.70 -43.40
#